data_AF-G6XJS2-F1
#
_entry.id   AF-G6XJS2-F1
#
_cell.length_a   1.000
_cell.length_b   1.000
_cell.length_c   1.000
_cell.angle_alpha   90.00
_cell.angle_beta   90.00
_cell.angle_gamma   90.00
#
_symmetry.space_group_name_H-M   'P 1'
#
loop_
_entity.id
_entity.type
_entity.pdbx_description
1 polymer ?
#
loop_
_entity_poly.entity_id
_entity_poly.type
_entity_poly.pdbx_seq_one_letter_code
_entity_poly.pdbx_strand_id
1 'polypeptide(L)' 'MTTVYVRARLDAMTSGQRLSIFVKGKEPRQNVASAVQSLGHHILENSTTSGREDVYCLLVLKH' A
#
# COMPACT_ATOMS: atom_id res chain seq x y z
N MET A 1 7.30 0.02 -11.07
CA MET A 1 7.80 1.24 -10.37
C MET A 1 6.99 1.63 -9.12
N THR A 2 5.73 1.20 -8.97
CA THR A 2 4.83 1.62 -7.88
C THR A 2 5.36 1.31 -6.46
N THR A 3 6.07 0.19 -6.28
CA THR A 3 6.64 -0.23 -4.99
C THR A 3 7.80 0.64 -4.50
N VAL A 4 8.53 1.29 -5.40
CA VAL A 4 9.66 2.18 -5.04
C VAL A 4 9.15 3.43 -4.32
N TYR A 5 8.09 4.06 -4.85
CA TYR A 5 7.49 5.24 -4.22
C TYR A 5 6.84 4.93 -2.87
N VAL A 6 6.17 3.78 -2.77
CA VAL A 6 5.58 3.32 -1.50
C VAL A 6 6.66 3.13 -0.44
N ARG A 7 7.77 2.48 -0.79
CA ARG A 7 8.90 2.29 0.12
C ARG A 7 9.50 3.61 0.57
N ALA A 8 9.86 4.49 -0.38
CA ALA A 8 10.42 5.79 -0.05
C ALA A 8 9.51 6.62 0.88
N ARG A 9 8.18 6.50 0.71
CA ARG A 9 7.23 7.18 1.58
C ARG A 9 7.19 6.58 2.98
N LEU A 10 7.18 5.25 3.10
CA LEU A 10 7.18 4.54 4.38
C LEU A 10 8.48 4.73 5.17
N ASP A 11 9.62 4.82 4.47
CA ASP A 11 10.92 5.11 5.07
C ASP A 11 10.97 6.54 5.68
N ALA A 12 10.22 7.47 5.10
CA ALA A 12 10.10 8.85 5.60
C ALA A 12 8.99 9.03 6.66
N MET A 13 8.27 7.96 7.05
CA MET A 13 7.18 8.02 8.03
C MET A 13 7.64 7.57 9.42
N THR A 14 6.99 8.11 10.45
CA THR A 14 7.18 7.66 11.83
C THR A 14 6.37 6.39 12.09
N SER A 15 6.89 5.49 12.92
CA SER A 15 6.15 4.33 13.44
C SER A 15 4.80 4.74 14.02
N GLY A 16 3.77 3.95 13.73
CA GLY A 16 2.38 4.22 14.08
C GLY A 16 1.61 5.08 13.07
N GLN A 17 2.28 5.70 12.10
CA GLN A 17 1.59 6.46 11.05
C GLN A 17 0.96 5.53 9.99
N ARG A 18 -0.13 6.01 9.38
CA ARG A 18 -0.88 5.29 8.35
C ARG A 18 -0.66 5.90 6.98
N LEU A 19 -0.57 5.05 5.96
CA LEU A 19 -0.43 5.43 4.56
C LEU A 19 -1.53 4.75 3.74
N SER A 20 -2.33 5.56 3.04
CA SER A 20 -3.27 5.06 2.03
C SER A 20 -2.60 5.04 0.67
N ILE A 21 -2.61 3.89 0.02
CA ILE A 21 -1.99 3.67 -1.29
C ILE A 21 -3.07 3.30 -2.29
N PHE A 22 -3.21 4.12 -3.32
CA PHE A 22 -4.14 3.86 -4.41
C PHE A 22 -3.37 3.32 -5.62
N VAL A 23 -3.78 2.15 -6.10
CA VAL A 23 -3.16 1.51 -7.27
C VAL A 23 -4.21 1.06 -8.25
N LYS A 24 -3.87 1.15 -9.54
CA LYS A 24 -4.71 0.63 -10.61
C LYS A 24 -4.23 -0.77 -11.02
N GLY A 25 -5.14 -1.74 -11.04
CA GLY A 25 -4.88 -3.12 -11.45
C GLY A 25 -4.49 -4.07 -10.31
N LYS A 26 -4.76 -5.36 -10.54
CA LYS A 26 -4.50 -6.44 -9.55
C LYS A 26 -3.03 -6.69 -9.30
N GLU A 27 -2.20 -6.66 -10.36
CA GLU A 27 -0.76 -6.90 -10.25
C GLU A 27 -0.06 -5.82 -9.38
N PRO A 28 -0.27 -4.50 -9.60
CA PRO A 28 0.27 -3.48 -8.70
C PRO A 28 -0.19 -3.61 -7.25
N ARG A 29 -1.46 -4.00 -7.02
CA ARG A 29 -1.98 -4.30 -5.68
C ARG A 29 -1.19 -5.41 -5.00
N GLN A 30 -0.95 -6.52 -5.71
CA GLN A 30 -0.19 -7.66 -5.17
C GLN A 30 1.26 -7.28 -4.90
N ASN A 31 1.90 -6.57 -5.83
CA ASN A 31 3.28 -6.12 -5.69
C ASN A 31 3.45 -5.17 -4.49
N VAL A 32 2.53 -4.21 -4.32
CA VAL A 32 2.55 -3.30 -3.16
C VAL A 32 2.30 -4.06 -1.86
N ALA A 33 1.31 -4.95 -1.81
CA ALA A 33 1.01 -5.73 -0.62
C ALA A 33 2.21 -6.59 -0.18
N SER A 34 2.83 -7.30 -1.13
CA SER A 34 4.01 -8.13 -0.87
C SER A 34 5.19 -7.28 -0.40
N ALA A 35 5.46 -6.15 -1.05
CA ALA A 35 6.53 -5.24 -0.64
C ALA A 35 6.33 -4.72 0.80
N VAL A 36 5.12 -4.25 1.13
CA VAL A 36 4.78 -3.73 2.45
C VAL A 36 4.96 -4.80 3.53
N GLN A 37 4.52 -6.03 3.27
CA GLN A 37 4.71 -7.16 4.20
C GLN A 37 6.18 -7.54 4.35
N SER A 38 6.95 -7.56 3.25
CA SER A 38 8.39 -7.86 3.28
C SER A 38 9.20 -6.84 4.10
N LEU A 39 8.71 -5.60 4.20
CA LEU A 39 9.28 -4.54 5.02
C LEU A 39 8.83 -4.61 6.50
N GLY A 40 8.00 -5.59 6.86
CA GLY A 40 7.50 -5.77 8.22
C GLY A 40 6.42 -4.77 8.63
N HIS A 41 5.72 -4.16 7.68
CA HIS A 41 4.61 -3.25 7.95
C HIS A 41 3.27 -3.98 7.89
N HIS A 42 2.26 -3.41 8.54
CA HIS A 42 0.94 -4.03 8.63
C HIS A 42 -0.02 -3.44 7.60
N ILE A 43 -0.72 -4.31 6.86
CA ILE A 43 -1.82 -3.88 5.98
C ILE A 43 -3.10 -3.98 6.80
N LEU A 44 -3.71 -2.83 7.10
CA LEU A 44 -4.96 -2.71 7.84
C LEU A 44 -6.17 -2.93 6.94
N GLU A 45 -6.10 -2.49 5.69
CA GLU A 45 -7.21 -2.58 4.75
C GLU A 45 -6.71 -2.84 3.34
N ASN A 46 -7.46 -3.61 2.55
CA ASN A 46 -7.13 -3.93 1.16
C ASN A 46 -8.40 -4.11 0.32
N SER A 47 -9.00 -2.97 -0.05
CA SER A 47 -10.35 -2.88 -0.60
C SER A 47 -10.34 -2.36 -2.04
N THR A 48 -11.37 -2.70 -2.81
CA THR A 48 -11.67 -2.04 -4.09
C THR A 48 -12.32 -0.68 -3.83
N THR A 49 -11.93 0.35 -4.58
CA THR A 49 -12.59 1.66 -4.48
C THR A 49 -13.93 1.61 -5.21
N SER A 50 -15.03 1.71 -4.45
CA SER A 50 -16.40 1.72 -4.99
C SER A 50 -16.55 2.82 -6.04
N GLY A 51 -16.80 2.42 -7.30
CA GLY A 51 -17.04 3.34 -8.43
C GLY A 51 -15.92 3.40 -9.48
N ARG A 52 -14.79 2.73 -9.28
CA ARG A 52 -13.79 2.54 -10.35
C ARG A 52 -13.37 1.08 -10.44
N GLU A 53 -13.84 0.42 -11.50
CA GLU A 53 -13.31 -0.88 -11.89
C GLU A 53 -11.79 -0.74 -12.05
N ASP A 54 -11.05 -1.63 -11.39
CA ASP A 54 -9.58 -1.67 -11.31
C ASP A 54 -8.85 -0.68 -10.41
N VAL A 55 -9.50 0.09 -9.53
CA VAL A 55 -8.76 0.87 -8.51
C VAL A 55 -8.87 0.20 -7.14
N TYR A 56 -7.71 -0.01 -6.52
CA TYR A 56 -7.56 -0.64 -5.22
C TYR A 56 -6.92 0.34 -4.23
N CYS A 57 -7.40 0.29 -2.99
CA CYS A 57 -6.87 1.04 -1.86
C CYS A 57 -6.25 0.07 -0.85
N LEU A 58 -5.00 0.31 -0.50
CA LEU A 58 -4.33 -0.37 0.61
C LEU A 58 -4.06 0.62 1.73
N LEU A 59 -4.56 0.34 2.94
CA LEU A 59 -4.24 1.10 4.13
C LEU A 59 -3.12 0.37 4.88
N VAL A 60 -1.96 1.03 4.99
CA VAL A 60 -0.76 0.47 5.61
C VAL A 60 -0.46 1.21 6.91
N LEU A 61 -0.13 0.48 7.96
CA LEU A 61 0.40 1.00 9.21
C LEU A 61 1.91 0.75 9.25
N LYS A 62 2.68 1.84 9.40
CA LYS A 62 4.12 1.77 9.64
C LYS A 62 4.34 1.18 11.03
N HIS A 63 5.07 0.07 11.09
CA HIS A 63 5.64 -0.46 12.33
C HIS A 63 6.87 0.36 12.72
#